data_AF-A0A399ZU85-F1
#
_entry.id   AF-A0A399ZU85-F1
#
_cell.length_a   1.000
_cell.length_b   1.000
_cell.length_c   1.000
_cell.angle_alpha   90.00
_cell.angle_beta   90.00
_cell.angle_gamma   90.00
#
_symmetry.space_group_name_H-M   'P 1'
#
loop_
_entity.id
_entity.type
_entity.pdbx_description
1 polymer ?
#
loop_
_entity_poly.entity_id
_entity_poly.type
_entity_poly.pdbx_seq_one_letter_code
_entity_poly.pdbx_strand_id
1 'polypeptide(L)'
;MAVKLLIGEVAKLLGVTTKTIRYYEGIGLLDEPGRTEAGYRLYDAQDLLRLYRIKQLQELGLSLERIRVLLQEPEQARSAQEILRTLEEEITAQIAVLEERQAQVRELLAQAPLDLLQQPQQVPPTLKLLRERLGEQVAFDAATATANQLWSQLDTLLWNHAEYRQQQRELVESMAAHPEARMQVTAVITRTANLAGLPAETEGLEELADEIVRLRAQNPIFAQ
;
A
#
# COMPACT_ATOMS: atom_id res chain seq x y z
N MET A 1 42.93 -22.37 20.79
CA MET A 1 42.04 -23.10 19.85
C MET A 1 40.97 -22.13 19.38
N ALA A 2 40.84 -21.91 18.07
CA ALA A 2 39.73 -21.11 17.54
C ALA A 2 38.44 -21.93 17.68
N VAL A 3 37.45 -21.41 18.39
CA VAL A 3 36.14 -22.06 18.54
C VAL A 3 35.47 -22.04 17.17
N LYS A 4 35.10 -23.21 16.68
CA LYS A 4 34.33 -23.39 15.44
C LYS A 4 32.99 -24.01 15.78
N LEU A 5 31.91 -23.43 15.25
CA LEU A 5 30.53 -23.82 15.55
C LEU A 5 29.83 -24.36 14.30
N LEU A 6 28.93 -25.31 14.49
CA LEU A 6 28.06 -25.81 13.44
C LEU A 6 26.93 -24.81 13.15
N ILE A 7 26.39 -24.84 11.93
CA ILE A 7 25.32 -23.92 11.50
C ILE A 7 24.12 -23.87 12.47
N GLY A 8 23.75 -25.01 13.08
CA GLY A 8 22.65 -25.10 14.04
C GLY A 8 22.94 -24.38 15.35
N GLU A 9 24.19 -24.43 15.81
CA GLU A 9 24.65 -23.75 17.02
C GLU A 9 24.69 -22.24 16.80
N VAL A 10 25.19 -21.80 15.64
CA VAL A 10 25.21 -20.39 15.24
C VAL A 10 23.79 -19.83 15.11
N ALA A 11 22.90 -20.57 14.45
CA ALA A 11 21.48 -20.22 14.30
C ALA A 11 20.83 -20.00 15.67
N LYS A 12 21.03 -20.94 16.61
CA LYS A 12 20.51 -20.85 17.97
C LYS A 12 21.09 -19.65 18.74
N LEU A 13 22.40 -19.43 18.63
CA LEU A 13 23.09 -18.35 19.34
C LEU A 13 22.63 -16.97 18.88
N LEU A 14 22.41 -16.79 17.58
CA LEU A 14 22.05 -15.51 16.97
C LEU A 14 20.54 -15.32 16.80
N GLY A 15 19.72 -16.31 17.18
CA GLY A 15 18.27 -16.25 17.05
C GLY A 15 17.80 -16.18 15.58
N VAL A 16 18.53 -16.81 14.67
CA VAL A 16 18.19 -16.88 13.24
C VAL A 16 17.97 -18.33 12.82
N THR A 17 17.41 -18.55 11.64
CA THR A 17 17.27 -19.93 11.12
C THR A 17 18.53 -20.35 10.37
N THR A 18 18.80 -21.65 10.31
CA THR A 18 19.86 -22.19 9.43
C THR A 18 19.61 -21.88 7.96
N LYS A 19 18.34 -21.72 7.54
CA LYS A 19 17.95 -21.28 6.20
C LYS A 19 18.41 -19.85 5.94
N THR A 20 18.27 -18.96 6.92
CA THR A 20 18.72 -17.57 6.87
C THR A 20 20.24 -17.48 6.67
N ILE A 21 21.02 -18.25 7.43
CA ILE A 21 22.48 -18.26 7.30
C ILE A 21 22.90 -18.73 5.89
N ARG A 22 22.31 -19.82 5.38
CA ARG A 22 22.56 -20.30 4.01
C ARG A 22 22.14 -19.29 2.94
N TYR A 23 21.07 -18.54 3.21
CA TYR A 23 20.64 -17.50 2.29
C TYR A 23 21.67 -16.36 2.23
N TYR A 24 22.21 -15.92 3.37
CA TYR A 24 23.28 -14.93 3.41
C TYR A 24 24.55 -15.40 2.68
N GLU A 25 24.96 -16.66 2.86
CA GLU A 25 26.04 -17.28 2.06
C GLU A 25 25.73 -17.21 0.56
N GLY A 26 24.53 -17.65 0.16
CA GLY A 26 24.12 -17.72 -1.25
C GLY A 26 24.07 -16.36 -1.95
N ILE A 27 23.85 -15.28 -1.19
CA ILE A 27 23.85 -13.92 -1.71
C ILE A 27 25.18 -13.18 -1.45
N GLY A 28 26.23 -13.88 -1.02
CA GLY A 28 27.57 -13.30 -0.83
C GLY A 28 27.68 -12.30 0.33
N LEU A 29 26.78 -12.38 1.32
CA LEU A 29 26.91 -11.63 2.57
C LEU A 29 27.86 -12.29 3.56
N LEU A 30 28.11 -13.58 3.42
CA LEU A 30 29.10 -14.35 4.16
C LEU A 30 29.96 -15.11 3.17
N ASP A 31 31.24 -15.25 3.49
CA ASP A 31 32.14 -16.12 2.74
C ASP A 31 31.75 -17.58 2.96
N GLU A 32 32.17 -18.47 2.05
CA GLU A 32 31.91 -19.90 2.23
C GLU A 32 32.65 -20.41 3.48
N PRO A 33 31.94 -20.93 4.49
CA PRO A 33 32.58 -21.36 5.74
C PRO A 33 33.42 -22.61 5.52
N GLY A 34 34.45 -22.77 6.35
CA GLY A 34 35.22 -24.02 6.39
C GLY A 34 34.33 -25.23 6.67
N ARG A 35 34.81 -26.43 6.36
CA ARG A 35 34.06 -27.67 6.59
C ARG A 35 34.79 -28.65 7.51
N THR A 36 34.05 -29.44 8.27
CA THR A 36 34.59 -30.64 8.97
C THR A 36 35.01 -31.70 7.96
N GLU A 37 35.79 -32.70 8.38
CA GLU A 37 36.07 -33.90 7.56
C GLU A 37 34.79 -34.63 7.11
N ALA A 38 33.74 -34.62 7.94
CA ALA A 38 32.42 -35.18 7.60
C ALA A 38 31.56 -34.26 6.68
N GLY A 39 32.10 -33.13 6.21
CA GLY A 39 31.42 -32.21 5.27
C GLY A 39 30.47 -31.16 5.88
N TYR A 40 30.32 -31.08 7.20
CA TYR A 40 29.51 -30.05 7.86
C TYR A 40 30.17 -28.67 7.84
N ARG A 41 29.37 -27.60 7.68
CA ARG A 41 29.83 -26.19 7.74
C ARG A 41 30.27 -25.82 9.17
N LEU A 42 31.41 -25.14 9.26
CA LEU A 42 32.02 -24.64 10.50
C LEU A 42 32.23 -23.12 10.40
N TYR A 43 31.63 -22.40 11.32
CA TYR A 43 31.75 -20.95 11.43
C TYR A 43 32.67 -20.58 12.57
N ASP A 44 33.51 -19.58 12.36
CA ASP A 44 34.40 -19.05 13.38
C ASP A 44 33.88 -17.74 13.99
N ALA A 45 34.67 -17.15 14.89
CA ALA A 45 34.29 -15.92 15.58
C ALA A 45 34.07 -14.73 14.62
N GLN A 46 34.75 -14.67 13.47
CA GLN A 46 34.58 -13.60 12.49
C GLN A 46 33.25 -13.74 11.77
N ASP A 47 32.88 -14.98 11.39
CA ASP A 47 31.57 -15.28 10.81
C ASP A 47 30.43 -14.89 11.75
N LEU A 48 30.57 -15.22 13.03
CA LEU A 48 29.60 -14.87 14.07
C LEU A 48 29.45 -13.34 14.21
N LEU A 49 30.57 -12.61 14.25
CA LEU A 49 30.55 -11.16 14.34
C LEU A 49 29.88 -10.53 13.10
N ARG A 50 30.16 -11.08 11.92
CA ARG A 50 29.57 -10.63 10.66
C ARG A 50 28.06 -10.89 10.63
N LEU A 51 27.62 -12.09 11.00
CA LEU A 51 26.21 -12.45 11.14
C LEU A 51 25.47 -11.56 12.15
N TYR A 52 26.10 -11.28 13.29
CA TYR A 52 25.55 -10.39 14.32
C TYR A 52 25.34 -8.97 13.76
N ARG A 53 26.32 -8.43 13.02
CA ARG A 53 26.21 -7.12 12.36
C ARG A 53 25.10 -7.07 11.31
N ILE A 54 24.97 -8.11 10.48
CA ILE A 54 23.88 -8.22 9.51
C ILE A 54 22.53 -8.14 10.23
N LYS A 55 22.35 -8.91 11.30
CA LYS A 55 21.12 -8.92 12.11
C LYS A 55 20.79 -7.53 12.67
N GLN A 56 21.77 -6.86 13.29
CA GLN A 56 21.59 -5.52 13.84
C GLN A 56 21.17 -4.50 12.78
N LEU A 57 21.80 -4.51 11.61
CA LEU A 57 21.46 -3.58 10.53
C LEU A 57 20.07 -3.88 9.93
N GLN A 58 19.67 -5.16 9.84
CA GLN A 58 18.30 -5.49 9.43
C GLN A 58 17.26 -5.04 10.44
N GLU A 59 17.56 -5.12 11.74
CA GLU A 59 16.68 -4.63 12.81
C GLU A 59 16.47 -3.11 12.73
N LEU A 60 17.44 -2.37 12.19
CA LEU A 60 17.34 -0.95 11.89
C LEU A 60 16.56 -0.64 10.59
N GLY A 61 16.16 -1.65 9.83
CA GLY A 61 15.38 -1.50 8.60
C GLY A 61 16.23 -1.42 7.32
N LEU A 62 17.54 -1.68 7.38
CA LEU A 62 18.34 -1.74 6.15
C LEU A 62 18.00 -2.99 5.33
N SER A 63 17.94 -2.81 4.01
CA SER A 63 17.86 -3.93 3.07
C SER A 63 19.17 -4.72 3.04
N LEU A 64 19.10 -6.01 2.71
CA LEU A 64 20.29 -6.87 2.59
C LEU A 64 21.27 -6.39 1.52
N GLU A 65 20.79 -5.68 0.50
CA GLU A 65 21.62 -5.05 -0.52
C GLU A 65 22.44 -3.89 0.06
N ARG A 66 21.80 -2.95 0.77
CA ARG A 66 22.50 -1.86 1.48
C ARG A 66 23.50 -2.42 2.50
N ILE A 67 23.12 -3.47 3.23
CA ILE A 67 24.00 -4.17 4.18
C ILE A 67 25.22 -4.79 3.48
N ARG A 68 25.05 -5.35 2.28
CA ARG A 68 26.17 -5.92 1.52
C ARG A 68 27.21 -4.86 1.19
N VAL A 69 26.77 -3.72 0.67
CA VAL A 69 27.65 -2.57 0.37
C VAL A 69 28.42 -2.15 1.63
N LEU A 70 27.73 -1.98 2.76
CA LEU A 70 28.34 -1.62 4.05
C LEU A 70 29.41 -2.61 4.53
N LEU A 71 29.21 -3.91 4.29
CA LEU A 71 30.07 -4.97 4.81
C LEU A 71 31.19 -5.38 3.84
N GLN A 72 31.15 -4.96 2.58
CA GLN A 72 32.19 -5.24 1.58
C GLN A 72 33.27 -4.16 1.53
N GLU A 73 32.94 -2.91 1.90
CA GLU A 73 33.87 -1.78 1.81
C GLU A 73 34.10 -1.07 3.17
N PRO A 74 34.60 -1.77 4.21
CA PRO A 74 34.78 -1.18 5.53
C PRO A 74 35.79 -0.02 5.58
N GLU A 75 36.73 0.05 4.62
CA GLU A 75 37.69 1.15 4.45
C GLU A 75 37.00 2.47 4.03
N GLN A 76 35.78 2.38 3.50
CA GLN A 76 34.96 3.52 3.11
C GLN A 76 34.02 3.92 4.24
N ALA A 77 34.55 4.15 5.45
CA ALA A 77 33.74 4.57 6.60
C ALA A 77 32.82 5.78 6.32
N ARG A 78 33.17 6.61 5.33
CA ARG A 78 32.32 7.71 4.83
C ARG A 78 31.03 7.22 4.16
N SER A 79 31.08 6.21 3.29
CA SER A 79 29.88 5.66 2.63
C SER A 79 28.95 4.98 3.65
N ALA A 80 29.51 4.38 4.69
CA ALA A 80 28.72 3.80 5.78
C ALA A 80 27.96 4.84 6.60
N GLN A 81 28.61 5.96 6.94
CA GLN A 81 27.96 7.07 7.63
C GLN A 81 26.88 7.73 6.76
N GLU A 82 27.11 7.85 5.45
CA GLU A 82 26.14 8.38 4.50
C GLU A 82 24.89 7.49 4.43
N ILE A 83 25.04 6.17 4.28
CA ILE A 83 23.91 5.23 4.26
C ILE A 83 23.10 5.29 5.55
N LEU A 84 23.76 5.35 6.71
CA LEU A 84 23.07 5.46 8.00
C LEU A 84 22.37 6.81 8.17
N ARG A 85 22.96 7.91 7.67
CA ARG A 85 22.32 9.22 7.67
C ARG A 85 21.08 9.25 6.78
N THR A 86 21.16 8.69 5.57
CA THR A 86 19.99 8.58 4.70
C THR A 86 18.88 7.75 5.35
N LEU A 87 19.22 6.66 6.04
CA LEU A 87 18.23 5.89 6.79
C LEU A 87 17.61 6.68 7.95
N GLU A 88 18.42 7.44 8.69
CA GLU A 88 17.93 8.32 9.76
C GLU A 88 16.93 9.36 9.20
N GLU A 89 17.24 9.97 8.06
CA GLU A 89 16.38 10.92 7.36
C GLU A 89 15.07 10.25 6.91
N GLU A 90 15.15 9.06 6.30
CA GLU A 90 13.98 8.24 5.90
C GLU A 90 13.08 7.91 7.10
N ILE A 91 13.66 7.45 8.22
CA ILE A 91 12.94 7.14 9.45
C ILE A 91 12.29 8.40 10.04
N THR A 92 13.01 9.51 10.08
CA THR A 92 12.51 10.78 10.62
C THR A 92 11.31 11.29 9.83
N ALA A 93 11.38 11.22 8.48
CA ALA A 93 10.25 11.56 7.63
C ALA A 93 9.05 10.64 7.87
N GLN A 94 9.30 9.33 8.06
CA GLN A 94 8.24 8.37 8.35
C GLN A 94 7.57 8.62 9.71
N ILE A 95 8.35 8.99 10.73
CA ILE A 95 7.86 9.39 12.06
C ILE A 95 6.94 10.60 11.93
N ALA A 96 7.36 11.65 11.23
CA ALA A 96 6.55 12.86 11.06
C ALA A 96 5.16 12.55 10.44
N VAL A 97 5.12 11.70 9.41
CA VAL A 97 3.87 11.26 8.78
C VAL A 97 3.01 10.45 9.76
N LEU A 98 3.62 9.56 10.55
CA LEU A 98 2.89 8.75 11.54
C LEU A 98 2.37 9.61 12.70
N GLU A 99 3.11 10.62 13.13
CA GLU A 99 2.68 11.58 14.16
C GLU A 99 1.50 12.43 13.68
N GLU A 100 1.53 12.90 12.44
CA GLU A 100 0.40 13.62 11.84
C GLU A 100 -0.87 12.75 11.81
N ARG A 101 -0.75 11.51 11.32
CA ARG A 101 -1.87 10.55 11.32
C ARG A 101 -2.36 10.26 12.73
N GLN A 102 -1.46 10.12 13.70
CA GLN A 102 -1.81 9.91 15.09
C GLN A 102 -2.57 11.11 15.65
N ALA A 103 -2.16 12.34 15.32
CA ALA A 103 -2.86 13.56 15.72
C ALA A 103 -4.29 13.59 15.15
N GLN A 104 -4.46 13.28 13.86
CA GLN A 104 -5.79 13.16 13.24
C GLN A 104 -6.67 12.12 13.95
N VAL A 105 -6.12 10.94 14.25
CA VAL A 105 -6.85 9.90 15.00
C VAL A 105 -7.23 10.38 16.40
N ARG A 106 -6.33 11.08 17.11
CA ARG A 106 -6.62 11.63 18.44
C ARG A 106 -7.72 12.69 18.39
N GLU A 107 -7.71 13.55 17.38
CA GLU A 107 -8.77 14.53 17.18
C GLU A 107 -10.13 13.86 16.96
N LEU A 108 -10.18 12.85 16.07
CA LEU A 108 -11.41 12.07 15.85
C LEU A 108 -11.89 11.36 17.12
N LEU A 109 -10.98 10.82 17.93
CA LEU A 109 -11.33 10.16 19.20
C LEU A 109 -11.75 11.15 20.29
N ALA A 110 -11.19 12.36 20.32
CA ALA A 110 -11.52 13.40 21.31
C ALA A 110 -12.91 14.00 21.09
N GLN A 111 -13.47 13.88 19.88
CA GLN A 111 -14.80 14.35 19.52
C GLN A 111 -15.97 13.45 20.00
N ALA A 112 -15.73 12.48 20.91
CA ALA A 112 -16.65 11.51 21.55
C ALA A 112 -18.15 11.43 21.12
N PRO A 113 -18.73 10.21 20.96
CA PRO A 113 -18.15 8.88 20.70
C PRO A 113 -17.94 8.69 19.19
N LEU A 114 -17.66 7.46 18.75
CA LEU A 114 -17.63 6.97 17.35
C LEU A 114 -18.98 7.14 16.62
N ASP A 115 -19.53 8.34 16.68
CA ASP A 115 -20.65 8.80 15.88
C ASP A 115 -20.23 8.96 14.43
N LEU A 116 -18.99 8.69 14.00
CA LEU A 116 -18.66 8.63 12.57
C LEU A 116 -19.46 7.55 11.81
N LEU A 117 -20.04 6.57 12.53
CA LEU A 117 -21.00 5.59 11.98
C LEU A 117 -22.48 6.00 12.17
N GLN A 118 -22.76 7.10 12.88
CA GLN A 118 -24.13 7.54 13.24
C GLN A 118 -24.44 9.02 12.91
N GLN A 119 -23.41 9.84 12.67
CA GLN A 119 -23.43 11.20 12.17
C GLN A 119 -23.14 11.14 10.69
N PRO A 120 -24.12 11.44 9.83
CA PRO A 120 -23.91 11.54 8.42
C PRO A 120 -23.01 12.77 8.17
N GLN A 121 -21.70 12.56 7.99
CA GLN A 121 -21.03 13.34 6.96
C GLN A 121 -21.89 13.15 5.72
N GLN A 122 -22.51 14.25 5.28
CA GLN A 122 -23.62 14.28 4.34
C GLN A 122 -23.39 13.23 3.27
N VAL A 123 -24.17 12.14 3.30
CA VAL A 123 -24.15 11.17 2.21
C VAL A 123 -24.35 12.02 0.95
N PRO A 124 -23.37 12.03 0.02
CA PRO A 124 -23.44 12.83 -1.19
C PRO A 124 -24.85 12.72 -1.77
N PRO A 125 -25.54 13.83 -2.07
CA PRO A 125 -26.93 13.79 -2.48
C PRO A 125 -27.22 12.79 -3.61
N THR A 126 -26.25 12.57 -4.51
CA THR A 126 -26.32 11.52 -5.55
C THR A 126 -26.35 10.11 -4.96
N LEU A 127 -25.52 9.81 -3.94
CA LEU A 127 -25.53 8.52 -3.23
C LEU A 127 -26.81 8.32 -2.41
N LYS A 128 -27.39 9.38 -1.85
CA LYS A 128 -28.70 9.32 -1.19
C LYS A 128 -29.79 8.94 -2.19
N LEU A 129 -29.81 9.59 -3.35
CA LEU A 129 -30.76 9.32 -4.42
C LEU A 129 -30.64 7.89 -4.98
N LEU A 130 -29.41 7.40 -5.19
CA LEU A 130 -29.12 6.03 -5.60
C LEU A 130 -29.68 5.02 -4.59
N ARG A 131 -29.44 5.25 -3.29
CA ARG A 131 -29.95 4.39 -2.21
C ARG A 131 -31.49 4.37 -2.16
N GLU A 132 -32.12 5.54 -2.26
CA GLU A 132 -33.59 5.67 -2.24
C GLU A 132 -34.27 4.96 -3.41
N ARG A 133 -33.66 4.99 -4.61
CA ARG A 133 -34.28 4.45 -5.83
C ARG A 133 -33.89 3.02 -6.17
N LEU A 134 -32.71 2.55 -5.76
CA LEU A 134 -32.19 1.22 -6.13
C LEU A 134 -32.13 0.21 -4.97
N GLY A 135 -32.39 0.65 -3.72
CA GLY A 135 -32.39 -0.19 -2.52
C GLY A 135 -30.99 -0.59 -2.01
N GLU A 136 -30.93 -1.29 -0.87
CA GLU A 136 -29.68 -1.72 -0.21
C GLU A 136 -28.83 -2.73 -1.01
N GLN A 137 -29.38 -3.30 -2.09
CA GLN A 137 -28.68 -4.28 -2.93
C GLN A 137 -27.61 -3.67 -3.85
N VAL A 138 -27.51 -2.34 -3.92
CA VAL A 138 -26.40 -1.66 -4.60
C VAL A 138 -25.30 -1.42 -3.57
N ALA A 139 -24.60 -2.49 -3.20
CA ALA A 139 -23.36 -2.40 -2.46
C ALA A 139 -22.30 -1.78 -3.38
N PHE A 140 -22.21 -0.45 -3.38
CA PHE A 140 -20.97 0.21 -3.76
C PHE A 140 -19.97 -0.13 -2.66
N ASP A 141 -19.23 -1.21 -2.86
CA ASP A 141 -18.23 -1.66 -1.90
C ASP A 141 -17.26 -0.53 -1.55
N ALA A 142 -16.78 -0.57 -0.31
CA ALA A 142 -15.88 0.41 0.31
C ALA A 142 -14.63 0.77 -0.53
N ALA A 143 -14.33 0.04 -1.60
CA ALA A 143 -13.35 0.40 -2.64
C ALA A 143 -13.65 1.75 -3.33
N THR A 144 -14.89 2.24 -3.30
CA THR A 144 -15.24 3.61 -3.75
C THR A 144 -15.05 4.69 -2.67
N ALA A 145 -14.84 4.33 -1.41
CA ALA A 145 -14.63 5.31 -0.33
C ALA A 145 -13.27 6.02 -0.46
N THR A 146 -12.24 5.37 -1.01
CA THR A 146 -10.90 5.96 -1.17
C THR A 146 -10.82 6.99 -2.31
N ALA A 147 -11.76 6.95 -3.28
CA ALA A 147 -11.87 7.96 -4.34
C ALA A 147 -12.59 9.27 -3.89
N ASN A 148 -13.11 9.32 -2.66
CA ASN A 148 -14.28 10.15 -2.32
C ASN A 148 -14.06 11.17 -1.18
N GLN A 149 -13.03 12.01 -1.26
CA GLN A 149 -13.09 13.32 -0.58
C GLN A 149 -13.36 14.44 -1.59
N LEU A 150 -12.53 14.58 -2.63
CA LEU A 150 -12.71 15.60 -3.66
C LEU A 150 -14.04 15.40 -4.43
N TRP A 151 -14.37 14.17 -4.81
CA TRP A 151 -15.63 13.87 -5.49
C TRP A 151 -16.86 14.13 -4.60
N SER A 152 -16.78 13.83 -3.30
CA SER A 152 -17.85 14.14 -2.33
C SER A 152 -18.05 15.65 -2.18
N GLN A 153 -16.96 16.42 -2.13
CA GLN A 153 -17.01 17.89 -2.07
C GLN A 153 -17.57 18.47 -3.37
N LEU A 154 -17.14 17.97 -4.52
CA LEU A 154 -17.66 18.38 -5.82
C LEU A 154 -19.14 18.04 -5.98
N ASP A 155 -19.59 16.84 -5.62
CA ASP A 155 -21.02 16.47 -5.67
C ASP A 155 -21.86 17.42 -4.83
N THR A 156 -21.40 17.74 -3.61
CA THR A 156 -22.08 18.70 -2.72
C THR A 156 -22.20 20.09 -3.35
N LEU A 157 -21.15 20.59 -3.99
CA LEU A 157 -21.15 21.89 -4.67
C LEU A 157 -22.00 21.88 -5.94
N LEU A 158 -21.86 20.84 -6.77
CA LEU A 158 -22.57 20.66 -8.03
C LEU A 158 -24.07 20.45 -7.79
N TRP A 159 -24.47 19.87 -6.65
CA TRP A 159 -25.87 19.68 -6.30
C TRP A 159 -26.66 20.99 -6.20
N ASN A 160 -25.99 22.14 -6.04
CA ASN A 160 -26.66 23.44 -6.09
C ASN A 160 -27.16 23.81 -7.50
N HIS A 161 -26.60 23.20 -8.55
CA HIS A 161 -26.99 23.41 -9.93
C HIS A 161 -28.21 22.53 -10.31
N ALA A 162 -29.27 23.17 -10.81
CA ALA A 162 -30.53 22.48 -11.13
C ALA A 162 -30.37 21.44 -12.25
N GLU A 163 -29.57 21.75 -13.27
CA GLU A 163 -29.23 20.86 -14.38
C GLU A 163 -28.54 19.59 -13.89
N TYR A 164 -27.53 19.74 -13.01
CA TYR A 164 -26.83 18.61 -12.41
C TYR A 164 -27.79 17.68 -11.63
N ARG A 165 -28.65 18.25 -10.78
CA ARG A 165 -29.66 17.45 -10.06
C ARG A 165 -30.62 16.71 -10.98
N GLN A 166 -31.00 17.32 -12.10
CA GLN A 166 -31.88 16.70 -13.07
C GLN A 166 -31.18 15.54 -13.79
N GLN A 167 -29.95 15.76 -14.28
CA GLN A 167 -29.14 14.72 -14.91
C GLN A 167 -28.90 13.54 -13.96
N GLN A 168 -28.60 13.79 -12.68
CA GLN A 168 -28.43 12.72 -11.70
C GLN A 168 -29.74 11.94 -11.47
N ARG A 169 -30.90 12.59 -11.42
CA ARG A 169 -32.20 11.91 -11.33
C ARG A 169 -32.49 11.01 -12.53
N GLU A 170 -32.33 11.56 -13.73
CA GLU A 170 -32.56 10.80 -14.96
C GLU A 170 -31.61 9.59 -15.02
N LEU A 171 -30.34 9.77 -14.63
CA LEU A 171 -29.35 8.68 -14.59
C LEU A 171 -29.77 7.57 -13.64
N VAL A 172 -30.14 7.93 -12.41
CA VAL A 172 -30.58 6.96 -11.40
C VAL A 172 -31.87 6.25 -11.83
N GLU A 173 -32.81 6.95 -12.46
CA GLU A 173 -34.05 6.36 -12.97
C GLU A 173 -33.80 5.41 -14.15
N SER A 174 -32.90 5.77 -15.06
CA SER A 174 -32.46 4.90 -16.16
C SER A 174 -31.80 3.62 -15.64
N MET A 175 -30.93 3.74 -14.62
CA MET A 175 -30.31 2.59 -13.94
C MET A 175 -31.32 1.70 -13.21
N ALA A 176 -32.40 2.28 -12.68
CA ALA A 176 -33.47 1.53 -12.04
C ALA A 176 -34.31 0.74 -13.05
N ALA A 177 -34.54 1.33 -14.23
CA ALA A 177 -35.34 0.72 -15.30
C ALA A 177 -34.58 -0.36 -16.10
N HIS A 178 -33.24 -0.30 -16.15
CA HIS A 178 -32.41 -1.19 -16.96
C HIS A 178 -31.32 -1.91 -16.13
N PRO A 179 -31.57 -3.15 -15.67
CA PRO A 179 -30.61 -3.91 -14.87
C PRO A 179 -29.26 -4.15 -15.57
N GLU A 180 -29.25 -4.26 -16.90
CA GLU A 180 -28.02 -4.43 -17.70
C GLU A 180 -27.15 -3.17 -17.68
N ALA A 181 -27.76 -1.99 -17.80
CA ALA A 181 -27.07 -0.70 -17.69
C ALA A 181 -26.48 -0.51 -16.28
N ARG A 182 -27.17 -0.98 -15.24
CA ARG A 182 -26.68 -0.95 -13.85
C ARG A 182 -25.40 -1.79 -13.69
N MET A 183 -25.34 -2.96 -14.31
CA MET A 183 -24.19 -3.85 -14.25
C MET A 183 -22.98 -3.25 -14.98
N GLN A 184 -23.20 -2.65 -16.15
CA GLN A 184 -22.15 -1.98 -16.93
C GLN A 184 -21.58 -0.75 -16.20
N VAL A 185 -22.43 0.11 -15.63
CA VAL A 185 -22.00 1.28 -14.85
C VAL A 185 -21.21 0.88 -13.61
N THR A 186 -21.66 -0.17 -12.90
CA THR A 186 -20.97 -0.67 -11.71
C THR A 186 -19.60 -1.27 -12.06
N ALA A 187 -19.50 -2.01 -13.18
CA ALA A 187 -18.23 -2.56 -13.66
C ALA A 187 -17.22 -1.44 -13.98
N VAL A 188 -17.66 -0.38 -14.65
CA VAL A 188 -16.80 0.77 -14.99
C VAL A 188 -16.39 1.55 -13.74
N ILE A 189 -17.31 1.80 -12.79
CA ILE A 189 -16.98 2.47 -11.52
C ILE A 189 -15.96 1.65 -10.71
N THR A 190 -16.12 0.34 -10.67
CA THR A 190 -15.19 -0.55 -9.95
C THR A 190 -13.81 -0.55 -10.62
N ARG A 191 -13.75 -0.62 -11.95
CA ARG A 191 -12.50 -0.63 -12.71
C ARG A 191 -11.78 0.72 -12.65
N THR A 192 -12.51 1.84 -12.73
CA THR A 192 -11.95 3.19 -12.52
C THR A 192 -11.41 3.38 -11.11
N ALA A 193 -12.11 2.91 -10.07
CA ALA A 193 -11.63 2.97 -8.70
C ALA A 193 -10.33 2.16 -8.51
N ASN A 194 -10.23 0.99 -9.12
CA ASN A 194 -9.03 0.15 -9.05
C ASN A 194 -7.82 0.75 -9.79
N LEU A 195 -8.05 1.62 -10.77
CA LEU A 195 -7.01 2.30 -11.54
C LEU A 195 -6.68 3.70 -11.01
N ALA A 196 -7.45 4.19 -10.02
CA ALA A 196 -7.24 5.51 -9.44
C ALA A 196 -5.90 5.58 -8.70
N GLY A 197 -5.01 6.48 -9.14
CA GLY A 197 -3.68 6.67 -8.56
C GLY A 197 -2.54 5.89 -9.24
N LEU A 198 -2.83 5.12 -10.30
CA LEU A 198 -1.81 4.49 -11.13
C LEU A 198 -1.30 5.45 -12.23
N PRO A 199 -0.08 5.25 -12.77
CA PRO A 199 0.48 6.07 -13.85
C PRO A 199 -0.38 6.05 -15.12
N ALA A 200 -0.30 7.11 -15.93
CA ALA A 200 -1.08 7.24 -17.16
C ALA A 200 -0.76 6.16 -18.21
N GLU A 201 0.41 5.52 -18.14
CA GLU A 201 0.79 4.41 -19.04
C GLU A 201 0.29 3.04 -18.56
N THR A 202 -0.60 2.97 -17.56
CA THR A 202 -1.14 1.69 -17.07
C THR A 202 -1.96 0.97 -18.16
N GLU A 203 -1.58 -0.27 -18.44
CA GLU A 203 -2.26 -1.15 -19.39
C GLU A 203 -3.77 -1.26 -19.05
N GLY A 204 -4.63 -0.99 -20.04
CA GLY A 204 -6.09 -1.01 -19.88
C GLY A 204 -6.75 0.35 -19.58
N LEU A 205 -6.00 1.45 -19.43
CA LEU A 205 -6.57 2.80 -19.31
C LEU A 205 -7.23 3.29 -20.61
N GLU A 206 -6.62 3.00 -21.77
CA GLU A 206 -7.20 3.35 -23.08
C GLU A 206 -8.49 2.57 -23.36
N GLU A 207 -8.50 1.25 -23.07
CA GLU A 207 -9.70 0.42 -23.20
C GLU A 207 -10.84 0.91 -22.30
N LEU A 208 -10.51 1.31 -21.07
CA LEU A 208 -11.47 1.86 -20.12
C LEU A 208 -12.01 3.22 -20.59
N ALA A 209 -11.15 4.07 -21.17
CA ALA A 209 -11.58 5.35 -21.73
C ALA A 209 -12.58 5.14 -22.90
N ASP A 210 -12.27 4.22 -23.82
CA ASP A 210 -13.15 3.85 -24.92
C ASP A 210 -14.48 3.26 -24.42
N GLU A 211 -14.44 2.44 -23.36
CA GLU A 211 -15.62 1.87 -22.72
C GLU A 211 -16.51 2.96 -22.10
N ILE A 212 -15.91 3.93 -21.40
CA ILE A 212 -16.64 5.09 -20.83
C ILE A 212 -17.27 5.93 -21.94
N VAL A 213 -16.56 6.18 -23.04
CA VAL A 213 -17.10 6.93 -24.19
C VAL A 213 -18.26 6.18 -24.83
N ARG A 214 -18.15 4.87 -25.04
CA ARG A 214 -19.25 4.03 -25.55
C ARG A 214 -20.47 4.05 -24.64
N LEU A 215 -20.28 3.91 -23.33
CA LEU A 215 -21.37 3.95 -22.36
C LEU A 215 -22.06 5.32 -22.31
N ARG A 216 -21.30 6.41 -22.41
CA ARG A 216 -21.87 7.75 -22.51
C ARG A 216 -22.67 7.95 -23.79
N ALA A 217 -22.16 7.47 -24.93
CA ALA A 217 -22.85 7.58 -26.22
C ALA A 217 -24.14 6.75 -26.30
N GLN A 218 -24.19 5.60 -25.63
CA GLN A 218 -25.35 4.70 -25.61
C GLN A 218 -26.43 5.13 -24.60
N ASN A 219 -26.08 5.97 -23.64
CA ASN A 219 -27.01 6.42 -22.62
C ASN A 219 -27.54 7.82 -22.98
N PRO A 220 -28.83 7.96 -23.32
CA PRO A 220 -29.42 9.21 -23.84
C PRO A 220 -29.29 10.41 -22.90
N ILE A 221 -28.89 10.19 -21.64
CA ILE A 221 -28.70 11.18 -20.59
C ILE A 221 -27.36 11.94 -20.73
N PHE A 222 -26.35 11.35 -21.37
CA PHE A 222 -25.04 11.98 -21.58
C PHE A 222 -24.85 12.52 -23.01
N ALA A 223 -25.89 12.46 -23.85
CA ALA A 223 -25.83 12.78 -25.27
C ALA A 223 -26.30 14.23 -25.63
N GLN A 224 -26.42 15.12 -24.65
CA GLN A 224 -26.73 16.56 -24.82
C GLN A 224 -25.57 17.41 -24.33
#